data_AF-A0A7V8QFD9-F1
#
_entry.id   AF-A0A7V8QFD9-F1
#
_cell.length_a   1.000
_cell.length_b   1.000
_cell.length_c   1.000
_cell.angle_alpha   90.00
_cell.angle_beta   90.00
_cell.angle_gamma   90.00
#
_symmetry.space_group_name_H-M   'P 1'
#
loop_
_entity.id
_entity.type
_entity.pdbx_description
1 polymer ?
#
loop_
_entity_poly.entity_id
_entity_poly.type
_entity_poly.pdbx_seq_one_letter_code
_entity_poly.pdbx_strand_id
1 'polypeptide(L)'
;MLDITPLSSERDPAFAGLARPPAGHRGVWNVTVVTTAPGRVEQTSSCALHQGAVLRSLLVTAGTRGAHLHKHSNERGSPISPSKAESDDAVYKTLLESTKAIPWKIDWATLRFAYIGPQIEHLLGWAPESWQTIDDWAERMHPDDRDRVVEYCVSQSRSGADHEADYRALTRDGTYVWIRDVVHVVRDDDGEVNALIGFMLDISERKRNEEEVARLQKKLEELSFQDGLTGVANRRMVDSFLAAEWAKALVTQEPLAVILADIDYFKQYNDRYGHLQGDECLKRVAQALRGAIGRTRDLVGRFGGEEFVLVLPNTGEAAAHAIAERCRALVAELEIPHDGAKAGSFLTVSAGTGAEVPDRAHTLTDFLNRVDARLYEAKRRGRDCVVSGS
;
A
#
# COMPACT_ATOMS: atom_id res chain seq x y z
N MET A 1 24.96 -25.08 -4.93
CA MET A 1 25.77 -24.81 -6.14
C MET A 1 24.91 -23.95 -7.06
N LEU A 2 24.90 -22.64 -6.83
CA LEU A 2 24.23 -21.69 -7.72
C LEU A 2 25.05 -21.64 -9.02
N ASP A 3 24.48 -22.15 -10.11
CA ASP A 3 25.15 -22.22 -11.40
C ASP A 3 25.18 -20.82 -12.02
N ILE A 4 26.37 -20.22 -12.04
CA ILE A 4 26.63 -18.94 -12.67
C ILE A 4 27.48 -19.20 -13.91
N THR A 5 26.89 -19.88 -14.90
CA THR A 5 27.51 -20.02 -16.22
C THR A 5 27.30 -18.72 -17.02
N PRO A 6 28.31 -18.18 -17.73
CA PRO A 6 28.11 -17.05 -18.61
C PRO A 6 27.27 -17.52 -19.81
N LEU A 7 26.13 -16.89 -20.07
CA LEU A 7 25.44 -17.06 -21.34
C LEU A 7 26.36 -16.55 -22.45
N SER A 8 26.89 -17.50 -23.21
CA SER A 8 27.62 -17.26 -24.45
C SER A 8 26.76 -16.42 -25.39
N SER A 9 27.40 -15.43 -26.00
CA SER A 9 26.81 -14.48 -26.93
C SER A 9 26.18 -15.16 -28.14
N GLU A 10 24.88 -15.46 -28.09
CA GLU A 10 24.05 -15.63 -29.28
C GLU A 10 23.05 -14.48 -29.34
N ARG A 11 23.09 -13.76 -30.46
CA ARG A 11 22.31 -12.56 -30.73
C ARG A 11 20.85 -12.95 -30.94
N ASP A 12 19.97 -12.43 -30.08
CA ASP A 12 18.54 -12.39 -30.37
C ASP A 12 18.25 -11.25 -31.38
N PRO A 13 17.55 -11.47 -32.52
CA PRO A 13 17.43 -10.47 -33.59
C PRO A 13 16.44 -9.32 -33.32
N ALA A 14 15.95 -9.14 -32.09
CA ALA A 14 14.82 -8.25 -31.80
C ALA A 14 15.19 -6.79 -31.45
N PHE A 15 16.47 -6.40 -31.46
CA PHE A 15 16.88 -5.00 -31.20
C PHE A 15 17.83 -4.48 -32.29
N ALA A 16 17.31 -4.36 -33.51
CA ALA A 16 17.93 -3.56 -34.56
C ALA A 16 17.21 -2.20 -34.65
N GLY A 17 17.74 -1.20 -33.95
CA GLY A 17 17.38 0.19 -34.19
C GLY A 17 17.08 0.98 -32.92
N LEU A 18 18.13 1.46 -32.25
CA LEU A 18 18.12 2.71 -31.48
C LEU A 18 19.58 3.18 -31.39
N ALA A 19 19.83 4.40 -31.85
CA ALA A 19 21.16 4.98 -32.00
C ALA A 19 21.84 5.23 -30.64
N ARG A 20 23.15 4.99 -30.56
CA ARG A 20 24.01 5.38 -29.43
C ARG A 20 24.05 6.92 -29.29
N PRO A 21 23.92 7.50 -28.08
CA PRO A 21 24.31 8.88 -27.86
C PRO A 21 25.84 8.99 -27.71
N PRO A 22 26.44 10.16 -28.02
CA PRO A 22 27.89 10.32 -28.09
C PRO A 22 28.52 10.40 -26.70
N ALA A 23 29.78 9.97 -26.64
CA ALA A 23 30.59 9.99 -25.43
C ALA A 23 31.04 11.41 -25.07
N GLY A 24 30.99 11.69 -23.76
CA GLY A 24 31.72 12.79 -23.12
C GLY A 24 30.96 14.11 -23.09
N HIS A 25 30.51 14.50 -21.90
CA HIS A 25 30.49 15.89 -21.39
C HIS A 25 30.34 15.80 -19.86
N ARG A 26 31.32 16.34 -19.12
CA ARG A 26 31.20 16.60 -17.68
C ARG A 26 30.15 17.69 -17.49
N GLY A 27 28.97 17.34 -17.00
CA GLY A 27 27.91 18.28 -16.65
C GLY A 27 27.50 18.07 -15.20
N VAL A 28 27.74 19.09 -14.36
CA VAL A 28 27.19 19.20 -13.01
C VAL A 28 25.69 19.40 -13.15
N TRP A 29 24.86 18.51 -12.60
CA TRP A 29 23.42 18.71 -12.50
C TRP A 29 23.09 19.27 -11.11
N ASN A 30 22.72 20.56 -11.06
CA ASN A 30 22.01 21.11 -9.91
C ASN A 30 20.53 20.74 -10.04
N VAL A 31 20.02 19.95 -9.09
CA VAL A 31 18.57 19.73 -8.95
C VAL A 31 17.99 20.86 -8.10
N THR A 32 17.29 21.80 -8.75
CA THR A 32 16.44 22.79 -8.07
C THR A 32 15.08 22.16 -7.85
N VAL A 33 14.72 21.92 -6.58
CA VAL A 33 13.36 21.51 -6.20
C VAL A 33 12.44 22.73 -6.26
N VAL A 34 11.47 22.73 -7.17
CA VAL A 34 10.38 23.72 -7.21
C VAL A 34 9.20 23.15 -6.43
N THR A 35 8.87 23.75 -5.29
CA THR A 35 7.64 23.47 -4.53
C THR A 35 6.59 24.55 -4.83
N THR A 36 5.44 24.14 -5.36
CA THR A 36 4.16 24.89 -5.34
C THR A 36 3.11 23.87 -4.86
N ALA A 37 2.20 24.10 -3.90
CA ALA A 37 1.52 25.30 -3.42
C ALA A 37 1.09 25.13 -1.93
N PRO A 38 0.49 26.14 -1.27
CA PRO A 38 0.43 26.24 0.19
C PRO A 38 -0.91 25.81 0.84
N GLY A 39 -0.83 25.32 2.08
CA GLY A 39 -1.83 25.61 3.12
C GLY A 39 -2.68 24.44 3.64
N ARG A 40 -2.18 23.71 4.64
CA ARG A 40 -2.85 23.50 5.95
C ARG A 40 -1.93 22.78 6.92
N VAL A 41 -1.94 23.27 8.15
CA VAL A 41 -1.17 22.80 9.30
C VAL A 41 -1.79 21.50 9.80
N GLU A 42 -1.03 20.40 9.75
CA GLU A 42 -1.26 19.26 10.63
C GLU A 42 0.05 18.91 11.34
N GLN A 43 0.00 19.07 12.66
CA GLN A 43 0.97 18.54 13.62
C GLN A 43 1.06 17.03 13.44
N THR A 44 2.19 16.53 12.93
CA THR A 44 2.56 15.12 13.06
C THR A 44 4.01 14.99 13.49
N SER A 45 4.20 14.07 14.42
CA SER A 45 5.36 13.91 15.29
C SER A 45 6.66 13.66 14.53
N SER A 46 7.65 14.49 14.82
CA SER A 46 9.06 14.24 14.48
C SER A 46 9.60 13.06 15.29
N CYS A 47 9.82 11.92 14.66
CA CYS A 47 10.91 11.01 15.00
C CYS A 47 11.09 9.93 13.92
N ALA A 48 12.35 9.58 13.61
CA ALA A 48 12.78 8.39 12.85
C ALA A 48 12.84 8.44 11.31
N LEU A 49 13.42 9.49 10.70
CA LEU A 49 13.93 9.42 9.31
C LEU A 49 15.40 9.84 9.14
N HIS A 50 16.16 10.01 10.24
CA HIS A 50 17.51 10.56 10.17
C HIS A 50 18.67 9.56 10.31
N GLN A 51 18.42 8.27 10.59
CA GLN A 51 19.53 7.33 10.87
C GLN A 51 20.15 6.70 9.61
N GLY A 52 19.37 6.38 8.56
CA GLY A 52 19.88 5.71 7.36
C GLY A 52 20.74 6.59 6.43
N ALA A 53 20.40 7.89 6.30
CA ALA A 53 21.12 8.81 5.42
C ALA A 53 22.49 9.21 5.98
N VAL A 54 22.62 9.27 7.31
CA VAL A 54 23.86 9.67 7.99
C VAL A 54 24.95 8.58 7.86
N LEU A 55 24.58 7.30 7.94
CA LEU A 55 25.52 6.19 7.72
C LEU A 55 26.00 6.07 6.26
N ARG A 56 25.11 6.32 5.29
CA ARG A 56 25.44 6.35 3.85
C ARG A 56 26.55 7.38 3.56
N SER A 57 26.51 8.54 4.21
CA SER A 57 27.47 9.62 3.99
C SER A 57 28.82 9.38 4.68
N LEU A 58 28.85 8.66 5.80
CA LEU A 58 30.10 8.39 6.54
C LEU A 58 31.02 7.45 5.76
N LEU A 59 30.51 6.36 5.17
CA LEU A 59 31.32 5.41 4.39
C LEU A 59 31.95 6.02 3.12
N VAL A 60 31.31 7.01 2.49
CA VAL A 60 31.84 7.71 1.29
C VAL A 60 33.10 8.51 1.60
N THR A 61 33.25 9.01 2.83
CA THR A 61 34.34 9.94 3.19
C THR A 61 35.65 9.24 3.48
N ALA A 62 35.62 7.95 3.87
CA ALA A 62 36.83 7.17 4.16
C ALA A 62 37.56 6.68 2.88
N GLY A 63 36.87 6.62 1.73
CA GLY A 63 37.41 6.04 0.49
C GLY A 63 38.14 6.99 -0.47
N THR A 64 38.19 8.31 -0.22
CA THR A 64 38.57 9.30 -1.25
C THR A 64 39.83 10.14 -0.96
N ARG A 65 40.77 9.70 -0.12
CA ARG A 65 42.03 10.44 0.08
C ARG A 65 43.30 9.62 -0.14
N GLY A 66 43.69 9.53 -1.41
CA GLY A 66 45.04 9.14 -1.81
C GLY A 66 45.36 9.55 -3.24
N ALA A 67 45.67 10.83 -3.49
CA ALA A 67 46.62 11.26 -4.54
C ALA A 67 46.68 12.79 -4.68
N HIS A 68 47.79 13.41 -4.28
CA HIS A 68 48.44 14.47 -5.06
C HIS A 68 49.87 14.72 -4.55
N LEU A 69 50.85 14.43 -5.41
CA LEU A 69 52.27 14.74 -5.25
C LEU A 69 52.53 16.24 -5.42
N HIS A 70 53.44 16.82 -4.63
CA HIS A 70 54.40 17.85 -5.10
C HIS A 70 55.72 17.76 -4.29
N LYS A 71 56.83 17.70 -5.03
CA LYS A 71 58.21 17.79 -4.51
C LYS A 71 58.50 19.22 -4.09
N HIS A 72 59.10 19.43 -2.91
CA HIS A 72 60.17 20.40 -2.69
C HIS A 72 60.93 20.12 -1.38
N SER A 73 62.17 20.57 -1.38
CA SER A 73 63.32 20.17 -0.58
C SER A 73 63.44 20.88 0.79
N ASN A 74 63.98 20.13 1.77
CA ASN A 74 64.87 20.51 2.88
C ASN A 74 64.42 21.59 3.91
N GLU A 75 64.18 21.19 5.17
CA GLU A 75 64.98 21.51 6.38
C GLU A 75 64.22 21.21 7.70
N ARG A 76 64.93 20.54 8.62
CA ARG A 76 64.81 20.41 10.10
C ARG A 76 63.53 20.88 10.83
N GLY A 77 62.94 19.98 11.63
CA GLY A 77 62.31 20.34 12.91
C GLY A 77 61.10 19.50 13.38
N SER A 78 61.34 18.63 14.37
CA SER A 78 60.38 18.08 15.36
C SER A 78 59.42 16.95 14.95
N PRO A 79 59.18 15.95 15.83
CA PRO A 79 58.36 14.77 15.53
C PRO A 79 56.87 15.11 15.64
N ILE A 80 56.11 14.79 14.60
CA ILE A 80 54.65 14.97 14.54
C ILE A 80 53.96 13.79 15.22
N SER A 81 53.00 14.15 16.06
CA SER A 81 52.16 13.37 16.97
C SER A 81 51.31 12.26 16.30
N PRO A 82 50.99 11.15 17.00
CA PRO A 82 49.96 10.21 16.59
C PRO A 82 48.58 10.78 16.98
N SER A 83 47.66 11.10 16.05
CA SER A 83 46.29 11.50 16.47
C SER A 83 45.16 11.58 15.42
N LYS A 84 45.33 11.23 14.14
CA LYS A 84 44.22 11.39 13.15
C LYS A 84 43.50 10.11 12.72
N ALA A 85 44.20 8.99 12.56
CA ALA A 85 43.59 7.72 12.13
C ALA A 85 42.80 7.02 13.25
N GLU A 86 43.27 7.13 14.50
CA GLU A 86 42.60 6.51 15.67
C GLU A 86 41.27 7.20 16.04
N SER A 87 41.11 8.49 15.71
CA SER A 87 39.92 9.27 16.02
C SER A 87 38.73 8.93 15.12
N ASP A 88 38.98 8.58 13.86
CA ASP A 88 37.91 8.21 12.92
C ASP A 88 37.42 6.79 13.24
N ASP A 89 38.32 5.83 13.43
CA ASP A 89 37.98 4.44 13.79
C ASP A 89 37.14 4.34 15.06
N ALA A 90 37.45 5.15 16.09
CA ALA A 90 36.69 5.19 17.33
C ALA A 90 35.26 5.72 17.11
N VAL A 91 35.07 6.72 16.24
CA VAL A 91 33.75 7.28 15.91
C VAL A 91 32.94 6.31 15.03
N TYR A 92 33.55 5.71 14.01
CA TYR A 92 32.91 4.69 13.17
C TYR A 92 32.46 3.47 14.00
N LYS A 93 33.34 2.98 14.87
CA LYS A 93 33.03 1.87 15.78
C LYS A 93 31.89 2.22 16.74
N THR A 94 31.91 3.42 17.32
CA THR A 94 30.83 3.87 18.23
C THR A 94 29.48 4.02 17.50
N LEU A 95 29.48 4.53 16.26
CA LEU A 95 28.26 4.67 15.46
C LEU A 95 27.69 3.30 15.06
N LEU A 96 28.55 2.36 14.64
CA LEU A 96 28.13 0.99 14.33
C LEU A 96 27.60 0.25 15.57
N GLU A 97 28.28 0.38 16.71
CA GLU A 97 27.86 -0.23 17.99
C GLU A 97 26.53 0.34 18.50
N SER A 98 26.31 1.65 18.38
CA SER A 98 25.07 2.29 18.80
C SER A 98 23.85 1.95 17.92
N THR A 99 24.08 1.64 16.64
CA THR A 99 23.01 1.37 15.66
C THR A 99 22.56 -0.10 15.68
N LYS A 100 23.25 -0.97 16.44
CA LYS A 100 23.08 -2.44 16.40
C LYS A 100 23.17 -3.04 14.99
N ALA A 101 23.78 -2.32 14.06
CA ALA A 101 23.96 -2.75 12.69
C ALA A 101 25.07 -3.81 12.64
N ILE A 102 24.90 -4.81 11.78
CA ILE A 102 25.91 -5.84 11.55
C ILE A 102 26.63 -5.49 10.25
N PRO A 103 27.79 -4.81 10.30
CA PRO A 103 28.56 -4.49 9.10
C PRO A 103 29.09 -5.77 8.45
N TRP A 104 29.17 -5.79 7.13
CA TRP A 104 29.79 -6.88 6.39
C TRP A 104 30.46 -6.39 5.11
N LYS A 105 31.40 -7.19 4.59
CA LYS A 105 32.09 -6.96 3.32
C LYS A 105 32.22 -8.28 2.57
N ILE A 106 31.86 -8.27 1.30
CA ILE A 106 32.08 -9.35 0.36
C ILE A 106 33.07 -8.89 -0.71
N ASP A 107 34.06 -9.73 -0.99
CA ASP A 107 34.96 -9.58 -2.12
C ASP A 107 34.25 -10.01 -3.42
N TRP A 108 34.21 -9.14 -4.43
CA TRP A 108 33.42 -9.38 -5.64
C TRP A 108 33.99 -10.51 -6.48
N ALA A 109 35.31 -10.62 -6.59
CA ALA A 109 35.97 -11.61 -7.42
C ALA A 109 35.76 -13.04 -6.90
N THR A 110 35.75 -13.22 -5.58
CA THR A 110 35.65 -14.52 -4.92
C THR A 110 34.26 -14.84 -4.38
N LEU A 111 33.38 -13.83 -4.27
CA LEU A 111 32.07 -13.92 -3.63
C LEU A 111 32.14 -14.46 -2.19
N ARG A 112 33.24 -14.13 -1.51
CA ARG A 112 33.50 -14.52 -0.12
C ARG A 112 33.32 -13.36 0.82
N PHE A 113 32.79 -13.63 2.01
CA PHE A 113 32.79 -12.67 3.10
C PHE A 113 34.24 -12.40 3.52
N ALA A 114 34.71 -11.19 3.26
CA ALA A 114 35.97 -10.69 3.78
C ALA A 114 35.83 -10.24 5.24
N TYR A 115 34.61 -9.86 5.64
CA TYR A 115 34.29 -9.48 7.01
C TYR A 115 32.78 -9.60 7.27
N ILE A 116 32.41 -9.99 8.50
CA ILE A 116 31.07 -9.86 9.05
C ILE A 116 31.18 -9.50 10.53
N GLY A 117 30.36 -8.56 10.99
CA GLY A 117 30.39 -8.08 12.36
C GLY A 117 30.00 -9.17 13.36
N PRO A 118 30.65 -9.27 14.53
CA PRO A 118 30.40 -10.30 15.54
C PRO A 118 28.97 -10.26 16.12
N GLN A 119 28.26 -9.16 15.92
CA GLN A 119 26.85 -9.01 16.30
C GLN A 119 25.94 -10.01 15.56
N ILE A 120 26.36 -10.56 14.40
CA ILE A 120 25.61 -11.60 13.67
C ILE A 120 25.36 -12.85 14.52
N GLU A 121 26.31 -13.20 15.39
CA GLU A 121 26.19 -14.37 16.26
C GLU A 121 25.17 -14.12 17.37
N HIS A 122 25.10 -12.90 17.89
CA HIS A 122 24.10 -12.53 18.89
C HIS A 122 22.69 -12.50 18.29
N LEU A 123 22.56 -12.07 17.03
CA LEU A 123 21.26 -11.97 16.36
C LEU A 123 20.76 -13.32 15.84
N LEU A 124 21.61 -14.07 15.14
CA LEU A 124 21.22 -15.30 14.44
C LEU A 124 21.80 -16.57 15.06
N GLY A 125 22.73 -16.50 16.00
CA GLY A 125 23.36 -17.67 16.64
C GLY A 125 24.41 -18.39 15.79
N TRP A 126 24.79 -17.83 14.63
CA TRP A 126 25.83 -18.37 13.77
C TRP A 126 27.15 -17.65 14.03
N ALA A 127 28.21 -18.40 14.34
CA ALA A 127 29.55 -17.86 14.53
C ALA A 127 30.00 -17.07 13.27
N PRO A 128 30.66 -15.91 13.40
CA PRO A 128 31.10 -15.09 12.27
C PRO A 128 31.92 -15.87 11.24
N GLU A 129 32.76 -16.80 11.68
CA GLU A 129 33.65 -17.62 10.85
C GLU A 129 32.88 -18.63 9.99
N SER A 130 31.61 -18.91 10.33
CA SER A 130 30.74 -19.77 9.54
C SER A 130 30.18 -19.08 8.29
N TRP A 131 30.36 -17.77 8.14
CA TRP A 131 29.92 -17.00 6.97
C TRP A 131 31.10 -16.87 6.01
N GLN A 132 31.23 -17.78 5.05
CA GLN A 132 32.37 -17.84 4.14
C GLN A 132 32.02 -17.32 2.75
N THR A 133 30.85 -17.68 2.23
CA THR A 133 30.42 -17.32 0.87
C THR A 133 29.01 -16.76 0.87
N ILE A 134 28.61 -16.16 -0.26
CA ILE A 134 27.22 -15.74 -0.47
C ILE A 134 26.23 -16.92 -0.41
N ASP A 135 26.68 -18.16 -0.61
CA ASP A 135 25.82 -19.34 -0.48
C ASP A 135 25.39 -19.53 0.99
N ASP A 136 26.28 -19.26 1.96
CA ASP A 136 25.91 -19.31 3.39
C ASP A 136 24.76 -18.34 3.71
N TRP A 137 24.78 -17.16 3.08
CA TRP A 137 23.71 -16.18 3.20
C TRP A 137 22.41 -16.65 2.56
N ALA A 138 22.46 -17.17 1.33
CA ALA A 138 21.29 -17.67 0.63
C ALA A 138 20.66 -18.88 1.36
N GLU A 139 21.47 -19.82 1.84
CA GLU A 139 21.02 -21.04 2.53
C GLU A 139 20.40 -20.73 3.89
N ARG A 140 20.85 -19.65 4.57
CA ARG A 140 20.32 -19.17 5.84
C ARG A 140 19.21 -18.12 5.65
N MET A 141 18.53 -18.14 4.52
CA MET A 141 17.31 -17.37 4.26
C MET A 141 16.08 -18.29 4.22
N HIS A 142 14.93 -17.77 4.64
CA HIS A 142 13.65 -18.46 4.53
C HIS A 142 13.39 -18.90 3.08
N PRO A 143 12.93 -20.15 2.85
CA PRO A 143 12.73 -20.67 1.49
C PRO A 143 11.89 -19.78 0.57
N ASP A 144 10.76 -19.26 1.06
CA ASP A 144 9.88 -18.37 0.26
C ASP A 144 10.52 -17.04 -0.15
N ASP A 145 11.56 -16.58 0.57
CA ASP A 145 12.22 -15.30 0.28
C ASP A 145 13.44 -15.49 -0.61
N ARG A 146 14.08 -16.66 -0.53
CA ARG A 146 15.41 -16.97 -1.08
C ARG A 146 15.56 -16.61 -2.54
N ASP A 147 14.80 -17.24 -3.42
CA ASP A 147 15.01 -17.11 -4.87
C ASP A 147 14.82 -15.66 -5.32
N ARG A 148 13.73 -15.03 -4.86
CA ARG A 148 13.39 -13.63 -5.19
C ARG A 148 14.44 -12.65 -4.70
N VAL A 149 14.90 -12.79 -3.46
CA VAL A 149 15.84 -11.84 -2.85
C VAL A 149 17.24 -12.01 -3.43
N VAL A 150 17.70 -13.25 -3.60
CA VAL A 150 19.01 -13.55 -4.19
C VAL A 150 19.08 -13.03 -5.62
N GLU A 151 18.07 -13.35 -6.45
CA GLU A 151 18.02 -12.88 -7.84
C GLU A 151 18.05 -11.35 -7.93
N TYR A 152 17.25 -10.67 -7.11
CA TYR A 152 17.23 -9.22 -7.04
C TYR A 152 18.61 -8.66 -6.66
N CYS A 153 19.22 -9.12 -5.57
CA CYS A 153 20.51 -8.60 -5.09
C CYS A 153 21.65 -8.86 -6.09
N VAL A 154 21.67 -10.05 -6.71
CA VAL A 154 22.66 -10.39 -7.75
C VAL A 154 22.51 -9.46 -8.97
N SER A 155 21.28 -9.24 -9.42
CA SER A 155 21.00 -8.36 -10.56
C SER A 155 21.43 -6.91 -10.28
N GLN A 156 21.08 -6.36 -9.10
CA GLN A 156 21.47 -5.00 -8.72
C GLN A 156 22.99 -4.87 -8.53
N SER A 157 23.63 -5.86 -7.92
CA SER A 157 25.09 -5.84 -7.75
C SER A 157 25.83 -5.84 -9.09
N ARG A 158 25.36 -6.65 -10.06
CA ARG A 158 25.94 -6.72 -11.41
C ARG A 158 25.76 -5.44 -12.22
N SER A 159 24.65 -4.74 -12.02
CA SER A 159 24.45 -3.42 -12.64
C SER A 159 25.23 -2.31 -11.92
N GLY A 160 25.88 -2.64 -10.80
CA GLY A 160 26.64 -1.73 -9.97
C GLY A 160 25.78 -0.73 -9.22
N ALA A 161 24.53 -1.09 -8.94
CA ALA A 161 23.57 -0.26 -8.22
C ALA A 161 23.54 -0.62 -6.73
N ASP A 162 23.60 0.39 -5.87
CA ASP A 162 23.26 0.25 -4.46
C ASP A 162 21.82 -0.27 -4.32
N HIS A 163 21.59 -1.15 -3.36
CA HIS A 163 20.28 -1.76 -3.16
C HIS A 163 20.04 -2.10 -1.69
N GLU A 164 18.78 -2.36 -1.35
CA GLU A 164 18.39 -2.90 -0.06
C GLU A 164 17.37 -4.03 -0.24
N ALA A 165 17.39 -5.00 0.67
CA ALA A 165 16.42 -6.10 0.66
C ALA A 165 15.98 -6.47 2.08
N ASP A 166 14.68 -6.69 2.23
CA ASP A 166 14.09 -7.24 3.46
C ASP A 166 13.86 -8.75 3.26
N TYR A 167 14.33 -9.57 4.19
CA TYR A 167 14.15 -11.03 4.16
C TYR A 167 14.13 -11.64 5.55
N ARG A 168 13.57 -12.85 5.66
CA ARG A 168 13.62 -13.65 6.89
C ARG A 168 14.91 -14.46 6.92
N ALA A 169 15.79 -14.16 7.86
CA ALA A 169 17.04 -14.88 8.10
C ALA A 169 16.81 -16.01 9.11
N LEU A 170 17.37 -17.18 8.82
CA LEU A 170 17.32 -18.38 9.64
C LEU A 170 18.30 -18.27 10.81
N THR A 171 17.79 -18.39 12.03
CA THR A 171 18.59 -18.48 13.23
C THR A 171 19.09 -19.92 13.44
N ARG A 172 20.13 -20.08 14.25
CA ARG A 172 20.72 -21.39 14.57
C ARG A 172 19.77 -22.34 15.29
N ASP A 173 18.78 -21.79 16.00
CA ASP A 173 17.72 -22.54 16.68
C ASP A 173 16.54 -22.94 15.77
N GLY A 174 16.58 -22.56 14.48
CA GLY A 174 15.57 -22.92 13.48
C GLY A 174 14.38 -21.96 13.38
N THR A 175 14.42 -20.83 14.07
CA THR A 175 13.44 -19.74 13.94
C THR A 175 13.88 -18.72 12.88
N TYR A 176 13.12 -17.63 12.72
CA TYR A 176 13.39 -16.60 11.73
C TYR A 176 13.33 -15.20 12.33
N VAL A 177 14.27 -14.37 11.90
CA VAL A 177 14.37 -12.94 12.24
C VAL A 177 14.29 -12.15 10.94
N TRP A 178 13.55 -11.05 10.94
CA TRP A 178 13.52 -10.17 9.77
C TRP A 178 14.76 -9.30 9.73
N ILE A 179 15.51 -9.40 8.63
CA ILE A 179 16.68 -8.58 8.35
C ILE A 179 16.35 -7.63 7.19
N ARG A 180 16.76 -6.37 7.35
CA ARG A 180 17.02 -5.46 6.24
C ARG A 180 18.51 -5.46 5.96
N ASP A 181 18.89 -5.80 4.74
CA ASP A 181 20.27 -5.73 4.29
C ASP A 181 20.44 -4.57 3.33
N VAL A 182 21.40 -3.69 3.62
CA VAL A 182 21.70 -2.50 2.82
C VAL A 182 23.06 -2.69 2.19
N VAL A 183 23.10 -2.64 0.86
CA VAL A 183 24.29 -2.95 0.06
C VAL A 183 24.76 -1.71 -0.69
N HIS A 184 26.05 -1.42 -0.55
CA HIS A 184 26.78 -0.46 -1.35
C HIS A 184 27.78 -1.18 -2.25
N VAL A 185 27.73 -0.85 -3.54
CA VAL A 185 28.62 -1.43 -4.53
C VAL A 185 29.88 -0.58 -4.65
N VAL A 186 31.01 -1.11 -4.20
CA VAL A 186 32.31 -0.45 -4.26
C VAL A 186 32.98 -0.75 -5.59
N ARG A 187 33.44 0.31 -6.25
CA ARG A 187 34.13 0.24 -7.54
C ARG A 187 35.61 0.57 -7.37
N ASP A 188 36.45 0.01 -8.24
CA ASP A 188 37.85 0.40 -8.36
C ASP A 188 38.02 1.65 -9.24
N ASP A 189 39.27 2.07 -9.44
CA ASP A 189 39.64 3.24 -10.25
C ASP A 189 39.29 3.08 -11.74
N ASP A 190 39.15 1.83 -12.21
CA ASP A 190 38.74 1.49 -13.58
C ASP A 190 37.20 1.50 -13.73
N GLY A 191 36.46 1.68 -12.63
CA GLY A 191 35.00 1.76 -12.59
C GLY A 191 34.30 0.40 -12.49
N GLU A 192 35.08 -0.67 -12.37
CA GLU A 192 34.61 -2.05 -12.24
C GLU A 192 34.26 -2.37 -10.78
N VAL A 193 33.32 -3.30 -10.57
CA VAL A 193 32.89 -3.70 -9.23
C VAL A 193 34.01 -4.49 -8.56
N ASN A 194 34.42 -4.05 -7.37
CA ASN A 194 35.53 -4.63 -6.61
C ASN A 194 35.04 -5.31 -5.32
N ALA A 195 34.09 -4.70 -4.62
CA ALA A 195 33.55 -5.24 -3.38
C ALA A 195 32.11 -4.82 -3.15
N LEU A 196 31.40 -5.59 -2.33
CA LEU A 196 30.13 -5.20 -1.75
C LEU A 196 30.38 -4.91 -0.27
N ILE A 197 29.93 -3.76 0.20
CA ILE A 197 29.95 -3.43 1.63
C ILE A 197 28.54 -3.08 2.07
N GLY A 198 28.19 -3.47 3.28
CA GLY A 198 26.83 -3.29 3.73
C GLY A 198 26.67 -3.45 5.22
N PHE A 199 25.41 -3.38 5.64
CA PHE A 199 25.05 -3.71 6.99
C PHE A 199 23.67 -4.37 7.04
N MET A 200 23.53 -5.32 7.94
CA MET A 200 22.25 -5.94 8.27
C MET A 200 21.64 -5.25 9.49
N LEU A 201 20.34 -4.99 9.44
CA LEU A 201 19.53 -4.46 10.54
C LEU A 201 18.44 -5.45 10.90
N ASP A 202 18.27 -5.75 12.19
CA ASP A 202 17.07 -6.43 12.66
C ASP A 202 15.87 -5.48 12.58
N ILE A 203 14.90 -5.84 11.76
CA ILE A 203 13.64 -5.11 11.58
C ILE A 203 12.44 -5.90 12.12
N SER A 204 12.66 -6.93 12.94
CA SER A 204 11.61 -7.82 13.47
C SER A 204 10.60 -7.10 14.34
N GLU A 205 11.04 -6.15 15.18
CA GLU A 205 10.13 -5.32 15.97
C GLU A 205 9.27 -4.44 15.06
N ARG A 206 9.88 -3.81 14.06
CA ARG A 206 9.17 -2.99 13.07
C ARG A 206 8.10 -3.81 12.32
N LYS A 207 8.47 -4.99 11.83
CA LYS A 207 7.55 -5.89 11.11
C LYS A 207 6.39 -6.37 11.98
N ARG A 208 6.65 -6.75 13.24
CA ARG A 208 5.59 -7.12 14.20
C ARG A 208 4.62 -5.97 14.46
N ASN A 209 5.12 -4.75 14.58
CA ASN A 209 4.27 -3.57 14.77
C ASN A 209 3.43 -3.27 13.51
N GLU A 210 4.01 -3.38 12.32
CA GLU A 210 3.28 -3.25 11.04
C GLU A 210 2.13 -4.26 10.94
N GLU A 211 2.41 -5.53 11.26
CA GLU A 211 1.41 -6.61 11.28
C GLU A 211 0.30 -6.38 12.32
N GLU A 212 0.66 -5.92 13.52
CA GLU A 212 -0.31 -5.63 14.58
C GLU A 212 -1.22 -4.46 14.22
N VAL A 213 -0.68 -3.39 13.64
CA VAL A 213 -1.47 -2.27 13.14
C VAL A 213 -2.44 -2.75 12.06
N ALA A 214 -1.98 -3.52 11.08
CA ALA A 214 -2.84 -4.07 10.03
C ALA A 214 -3.95 -4.97 10.60
N ARG A 215 -3.63 -5.78 11.62
CA ARG A 215 -4.60 -6.63 12.32
C ARG A 215 -5.66 -5.81 13.04
N LEU A 216 -5.25 -4.76 13.75
CA LEU A 216 -6.17 -3.86 14.45
C LEU A 216 -7.04 -3.06 13.49
N GLN A 217 -6.50 -2.60 12.37
CA GLN A 217 -7.26 -1.94 11.30
C GLN A 217 -8.35 -2.87 10.75
N LYS A 218 -7.98 -4.11 10.38
CA LYS A 218 -8.96 -5.11 9.93
C LYS A 218 -10.02 -5.38 10.99
N LYS A 219 -9.65 -5.47 12.26
CA LYS A 219 -10.61 -5.65 13.35
C LYS A 219 -11.52 -4.44 13.53
N LEU A 220 -11.02 -3.23 13.33
CA LEU A 220 -11.83 -2.01 13.35
C LEU A 220 -12.80 -1.97 12.17
N GLU A 221 -12.37 -2.38 10.98
CA GLU A 221 -13.26 -2.54 9.81
C GLU A 221 -14.34 -3.60 10.06
N GLU A 222 -13.97 -4.73 10.68
CA GLU A 222 -14.92 -5.76 11.11
C GLU A 222 -15.90 -5.25 12.18
N LEU A 223 -15.53 -4.26 12.98
CA LEU A 223 -16.42 -3.63 13.96
C LEU A 223 -17.12 -2.37 13.41
N SER A 224 -16.75 -1.91 12.22
CA SER A 224 -17.35 -0.74 11.61
C SER A 224 -18.75 -1.07 11.12
N PHE A 225 -19.68 -0.15 11.38
CA PHE A 225 -21.05 -0.17 10.84
C PHE A 225 -21.20 0.71 9.59
N GLN A 226 -20.12 1.34 9.14
CA GLN A 226 -20.10 2.22 7.98
C GLN A 226 -19.40 1.56 6.78
N ASP A 227 -19.87 1.92 5.58
CA ASP A 227 -19.21 1.62 4.31
C ASP A 227 -17.99 2.54 4.17
N GLY A 228 -16.80 1.95 4.00
CA GLY A 228 -15.54 2.69 4.00
C GLY A 228 -15.38 3.69 2.85
N LEU A 229 -16.14 3.53 1.76
CA LEU A 229 -16.09 4.43 0.61
C LEU A 229 -17.07 5.60 0.75
N THR A 230 -18.32 5.30 1.09
CA THR A 230 -19.43 6.25 1.01
C THR A 230 -19.84 6.83 2.37
N GLY A 231 -19.43 6.21 3.48
CA GLY A 231 -19.73 6.63 4.84
C GLY A 231 -21.18 6.40 5.31
N VAL A 232 -22.03 5.80 4.47
CA VAL A 232 -23.37 5.33 4.89
C VAL A 232 -23.26 3.99 5.60
N ALA A 233 -24.35 3.42 6.09
CA ALA A 233 -24.31 2.11 6.74
C ALA A 233 -23.80 1.02 5.79
N ASN A 234 -22.93 0.13 6.27
CA ASN A 234 -22.55 -1.04 5.48
C ASN A 234 -23.64 -2.12 5.55
N ARG A 235 -23.53 -3.15 4.69
CA ARG A 235 -24.45 -4.28 4.64
C ARG A 235 -24.71 -4.91 6.02
N ARG A 236 -23.68 -5.11 6.84
CA ARG A 236 -23.82 -5.71 8.17
C ARG A 236 -24.71 -4.87 9.09
N MET A 237 -24.52 -3.55 9.07
CA MET A 237 -25.36 -2.62 9.83
C MET A 237 -26.81 -2.65 9.32
N VAL A 238 -27.00 -2.66 7.99
CA VAL A 238 -28.35 -2.76 7.42
C VAL A 238 -29.04 -4.05 7.81
N ASP A 239 -28.38 -5.21 7.67
CA ASP A 239 -28.97 -6.51 8.01
C ASP A 239 -29.39 -6.56 9.50
N SER A 240 -28.52 -6.05 10.38
CA SER A 240 -28.78 -5.98 11.81
C SER A 240 -29.94 -5.03 12.14
N PHE A 241 -29.99 -3.87 11.48
CA PHE A 241 -31.03 -2.87 11.67
C PHE A 241 -32.38 -3.34 11.13
N LEU A 242 -32.41 -3.97 9.96
CA LEU A 242 -33.61 -4.57 9.36
C LEU A 242 -34.21 -5.64 10.28
N ALA A 243 -33.38 -6.56 10.77
CA ALA A 243 -33.85 -7.62 11.67
C ALA A 243 -34.45 -7.03 12.97
N ALA A 244 -33.79 -6.02 13.55
CA ALA A 244 -34.26 -5.35 14.75
C ALA A 244 -35.58 -4.59 14.54
N GLU A 245 -35.69 -3.81 13.45
CA GLU A 245 -36.90 -3.04 13.16
C GLU A 245 -38.06 -3.93 12.70
N TRP A 246 -37.80 -5.04 12.00
CA TRP A 246 -38.84 -6.04 11.67
C TRP A 246 -39.41 -6.68 12.94
N ALA A 247 -38.53 -7.13 13.85
CA ALA A 247 -38.94 -7.70 15.13
C ALA A 247 -39.73 -6.69 15.98
N LYS A 248 -39.35 -5.41 15.93
CA LYS A 248 -40.06 -4.35 16.63
C LYS A 248 -41.43 -4.08 16.00
N ALA A 249 -41.51 -3.96 14.68
CA ALA A 249 -42.74 -3.73 13.92
C ALA A 249 -43.77 -4.86 14.13
N LEU A 250 -43.32 -6.12 14.27
CA LEU A 250 -44.18 -7.24 14.68
C LEU A 250 -44.89 -6.99 16.02
N VAL A 251 -44.20 -6.36 16.98
CA VAL A 251 -44.74 -6.08 18.32
C VAL A 251 -45.58 -4.81 18.32
N THR A 252 -45.11 -3.73 17.68
CA THR A 252 -45.79 -2.43 17.70
C THR A 252 -46.95 -2.34 16.71
N GLN A 253 -47.04 -3.28 15.75
CA GLN A 253 -48.00 -3.27 14.65
C GLN A 253 -47.92 -1.96 13.83
N GLU A 254 -46.70 -1.45 13.68
CA GLU A 254 -46.37 -0.29 12.84
C GLU A 254 -45.74 -0.76 11.52
N PRO A 255 -45.94 -0.02 10.41
CA PRO A 255 -45.39 -0.41 9.13
C PRO A 255 -43.88 -0.19 9.07
N LEU A 256 -43.16 -1.13 8.45
CA LEU A 256 -41.76 -0.97 8.05
C LEU A 256 -41.69 -0.87 6.53
N ALA A 257 -41.02 0.16 6.03
CA ALA A 257 -40.75 0.29 4.61
C ALA A 257 -39.27 0.09 4.27
N VAL A 258 -39.02 -0.48 3.10
CA VAL A 258 -37.69 -0.67 2.51
C VAL A 258 -37.71 -0.17 1.07
N ILE A 259 -36.63 0.52 0.70
CA ILE A 259 -36.35 0.95 -0.66
C ILE A 259 -35.03 0.32 -1.06
N LEU A 260 -35.01 -0.43 -2.16
CA LEU A 260 -33.78 -0.86 -2.82
C LEU A 260 -33.56 0.01 -4.05
N ALA A 261 -32.38 0.63 -4.13
CA ALA A 261 -32.02 1.54 -5.20
C ALA A 261 -30.71 1.08 -5.86
N ASP A 262 -30.65 1.17 -7.18
CA ASP A 262 -29.50 0.78 -7.98
C ASP A 262 -29.13 1.91 -8.94
N ILE A 263 -27.83 2.18 -9.07
CA ILE A 263 -27.34 3.16 -10.04
C ILE A 263 -27.37 2.54 -11.44
N ASP A 264 -28.14 3.17 -12.32
CA ASP A 264 -28.38 2.67 -13.65
C ASP A 264 -27.10 2.68 -14.50
N TYR A 265 -26.80 1.54 -15.12
CA TYR A 265 -25.65 1.37 -16.02
C TYR A 265 -24.29 1.72 -15.37
N PHE A 266 -24.14 1.51 -14.06
CA PHE A 266 -22.92 1.88 -13.34
C PHE A 266 -21.66 1.16 -13.83
N LYS A 267 -21.78 -0.11 -14.24
CA LYS A 267 -20.67 -0.81 -14.91
C LYS A 267 -20.16 -0.06 -16.14
N GLN A 268 -21.07 0.40 -17.01
CA GLN A 268 -20.68 1.16 -18.22
C GLN A 268 -20.07 2.52 -17.86
N TYR A 269 -20.53 3.13 -16.76
CA TYR A 269 -19.92 4.35 -16.23
C TYR A 269 -18.46 4.11 -15.84
N ASN A 270 -18.19 3.05 -15.07
CA ASN A 270 -16.83 2.68 -14.67
C ASN A 270 -15.94 2.32 -15.86
N ASP A 271 -16.46 1.55 -16.81
CA ASP A 271 -15.72 1.16 -18.02
C ASP A 271 -15.32 2.40 -18.86
N ARG A 272 -16.11 3.47 -18.79
CA ARG A 272 -15.89 4.71 -19.56
C ARG A 272 -15.00 5.73 -18.83
N TYR A 273 -15.28 6.00 -17.57
CA TYR A 273 -14.66 7.09 -16.81
C TYR A 273 -13.58 6.61 -15.83
N GLY A 274 -13.48 5.30 -15.59
CA GLY A 274 -12.54 4.70 -14.65
C GLY A 274 -13.13 4.52 -13.25
N HIS A 275 -12.55 3.57 -12.49
CA HIS A 275 -13.02 3.23 -11.15
C HIS A 275 -12.93 4.39 -10.15
N LEU A 276 -11.92 5.26 -10.26
CA LEU A 276 -11.79 6.42 -9.35
C LEU A 276 -12.97 7.40 -9.51
N GLN A 277 -13.43 7.62 -10.73
CA GLN A 277 -14.61 8.42 -11.03
C GLN A 277 -15.89 7.70 -10.57
N GLY A 278 -15.94 6.38 -10.72
CA GLY A 278 -16.96 5.53 -10.12
C GLY A 278 -17.11 5.71 -8.61
N ASP A 279 -15.98 5.73 -7.91
CA ASP A 279 -15.92 5.92 -6.46
C ASP A 279 -16.45 7.30 -6.05
N GLU A 280 -16.08 8.36 -6.76
CA GLU A 280 -16.64 9.70 -6.53
C GLU A 280 -18.13 9.77 -6.85
N CYS A 281 -18.59 9.09 -7.89
CA CYS A 281 -20.01 8.96 -8.22
C CYS A 281 -20.80 8.31 -7.07
N LEU A 282 -20.30 7.18 -6.55
CA LEU A 282 -20.92 6.47 -5.42
C LEU A 282 -21.01 7.35 -4.16
N LYS A 283 -19.96 8.13 -3.85
CA LYS A 283 -19.97 9.08 -2.73
C LYS A 283 -21.05 10.14 -2.88
N ARG A 284 -21.18 10.73 -4.08
CA ARG A 284 -22.19 11.77 -4.36
C ARG A 284 -23.61 11.22 -4.28
N VAL A 285 -23.85 10.04 -4.86
CA VAL A 285 -25.16 9.37 -4.79
C VAL A 285 -25.51 9.06 -3.33
N ALA A 286 -24.58 8.49 -2.56
CA ALA A 286 -24.80 8.19 -1.15
C ALA A 286 -25.18 9.43 -0.32
N GLN A 287 -24.53 10.57 -0.58
CA GLN A 287 -24.86 11.84 0.05
C GLN A 287 -26.27 12.34 -0.34
N ALA A 288 -26.64 12.23 -1.62
CA ALA A 288 -27.98 12.58 -2.10
C ALA A 288 -29.07 11.72 -1.44
N LEU A 289 -28.87 10.40 -1.38
CA LEU A 289 -29.80 9.48 -0.71
C LEU A 289 -29.93 9.78 0.78
N ARG A 290 -28.81 10.08 1.46
CA ARG A 290 -28.84 10.48 2.87
C ARG A 290 -29.59 11.80 3.09
N GLY A 291 -29.50 12.74 2.15
CA GLY A 291 -30.26 14.00 2.17
C GLY A 291 -31.76 13.82 1.90
N ALA A 292 -32.19 12.70 1.34
CA ALA A 292 -33.59 12.41 1.05
C ALA A 292 -34.39 12.00 2.29
N ILE A 293 -33.72 11.46 3.31
CA ILE A 293 -34.33 11.05 4.58
C ILE A 293 -34.20 12.16 5.62
N GLY A 294 -35.21 12.29 6.47
CA GLY A 294 -35.29 13.39 7.45
C GLY A 294 -35.40 12.94 8.90
N ARG A 295 -35.69 11.66 9.16
CA ARG A 295 -35.89 11.16 10.53
C ARG A 295 -34.63 10.50 11.05
N THR A 296 -34.37 10.67 12.34
CA THR A 296 -33.19 10.10 13.02
C THR A 296 -33.16 8.56 12.99
N ARG A 297 -34.31 7.90 12.81
CA ARG A 297 -34.40 6.43 12.72
C ARG A 297 -34.33 5.89 11.29
N ASP A 298 -34.36 6.74 10.28
CA ASP A 298 -34.21 6.28 8.90
C ASP A 298 -32.74 5.91 8.67
N LEU A 299 -32.50 4.77 8.01
CA LEU A 299 -31.17 4.29 7.70
C LEU A 299 -30.96 4.29 6.19
N VAL A 300 -29.86 4.89 5.73
CA VAL A 300 -29.32 4.65 4.39
C VAL A 300 -28.10 3.75 4.52
N GLY A 301 -28.05 2.70 3.71
CA GLY A 301 -26.88 1.82 3.63
C GLY A 301 -26.56 1.41 2.21
N ARG A 302 -25.39 0.77 2.05
CA ARG A 302 -24.90 0.21 0.79
C ARG A 302 -24.76 -1.31 0.95
N PHE A 303 -25.44 -2.07 0.10
CA PHE A 303 -25.37 -3.54 0.10
C PHE A 303 -24.10 -4.06 -0.57
N GLY A 304 -23.62 -3.35 -1.59
CA GLY A 304 -22.40 -3.66 -2.33
C GLY A 304 -22.49 -3.12 -3.76
N GLY A 305 -21.35 -2.93 -4.43
CA GLY A 305 -21.34 -2.42 -5.81
C GLY A 305 -22.09 -1.08 -5.92
N GLU A 306 -23.02 -1.00 -6.86
CA GLU A 306 -23.92 0.15 -7.07
C GLU A 306 -25.23 0.14 -6.27
N GLU A 307 -25.45 -0.84 -5.39
CA GLU A 307 -26.73 -1.07 -4.71
C GLU A 307 -26.81 -0.40 -3.34
N PHE A 308 -27.85 0.43 -3.17
CA PHE A 308 -28.21 1.12 -1.94
C PHE A 308 -29.55 0.65 -1.40
N VAL A 309 -29.72 0.83 -0.09
CA VAL A 309 -30.91 0.44 0.65
C VAL A 309 -31.29 1.52 1.63
N LEU A 310 -32.58 1.83 1.70
CA LEU A 310 -33.14 2.68 2.73
C LEU A 310 -34.10 1.85 3.56
N VAL A 311 -33.94 1.93 4.89
CA VAL A 311 -34.82 1.28 5.87
C VAL A 311 -35.56 2.36 6.64
N LEU A 312 -36.88 2.33 6.57
CA LEU A 312 -37.75 3.42 7.01
C LEU A 312 -38.78 2.87 8.02
N PRO A 313 -38.45 2.87 9.32
CA PRO A 313 -39.40 2.48 10.36
C PRO A 313 -40.64 3.38 10.36
N ASN A 314 -41.78 2.83 10.75
CA ASN A 314 -43.06 3.54 10.92
C ASN A 314 -43.45 4.34 9.67
N THR A 315 -43.25 3.72 8.50
CA THR A 315 -43.44 4.35 7.19
C THR A 315 -44.29 3.44 6.32
N GLY A 316 -45.43 3.95 5.87
CA GLY A 316 -46.33 3.26 4.94
C GLY A 316 -45.91 3.44 3.47
N GLU A 317 -46.60 2.73 2.58
CA GLU A 317 -46.22 2.61 1.17
C GLU A 317 -46.18 3.95 0.42
N ALA A 318 -47.20 4.79 0.57
CA ALA A 318 -47.24 6.10 -0.10
C ALA A 318 -46.07 7.01 0.31
N ALA A 319 -45.70 6.98 1.59
CA ALA A 319 -44.57 7.77 2.10
C ALA A 319 -43.22 7.19 1.61
N ALA A 320 -43.08 5.87 1.59
CA ALA A 320 -41.90 5.20 1.04
C ALA A 320 -41.70 5.52 -0.43
N HIS A 321 -42.77 5.47 -1.24
CA HIS A 321 -42.74 5.84 -2.64
C HIS A 321 -42.33 7.31 -2.84
N ALA A 322 -42.88 8.25 -2.05
CA ALA A 322 -42.51 9.65 -2.10
C ALA A 322 -41.03 9.91 -1.73
N ILE A 323 -40.48 9.13 -0.78
CA ILE A 323 -39.06 9.20 -0.43
C ILE A 323 -38.19 8.64 -1.56
N ALA A 324 -38.59 7.54 -2.21
CA ALA A 324 -37.88 6.98 -3.34
C ALA A 324 -37.87 7.92 -4.56
N GLU A 325 -38.99 8.56 -4.88
CA GLU A 325 -39.03 9.57 -5.96
C GLU A 325 -38.17 10.79 -5.63
N ARG A 326 -38.13 11.20 -4.36
CA ARG A 326 -37.20 12.25 -3.91
C ARG A 326 -35.75 11.83 -4.07
N CYS A 327 -35.40 10.59 -3.73
CA CYS A 327 -34.05 10.05 -3.96
C CYS A 327 -33.67 10.12 -5.44
N ARG A 328 -34.58 9.67 -6.32
CA ARG A 328 -34.38 9.70 -7.77
C ARG A 328 -34.18 11.13 -8.29
N ALA A 329 -35.03 12.06 -7.85
CA ALA A 329 -34.92 13.48 -8.20
C ALA A 329 -33.59 14.10 -7.72
N LEU A 330 -33.19 13.87 -6.47
CA LEU A 330 -31.93 14.38 -5.92
C LEU A 330 -30.70 13.84 -6.66
N VAL A 331 -30.74 12.58 -7.11
CA VAL A 331 -29.65 12.03 -7.95
C VAL A 331 -29.64 12.69 -9.34
N ALA A 332 -30.80 12.90 -9.94
CA ALA A 332 -30.89 13.62 -11.23
C ALA A 332 -30.36 15.05 -11.12
N GLU A 333 -30.60 15.74 -10.01
CA GLU A 333 -30.08 17.09 -9.72
C GLU A 333 -28.55 17.14 -9.58
N LEU A 334 -27.87 16.01 -9.39
CA LEU A 334 -26.40 15.96 -9.39
C LEU A 334 -25.81 16.19 -10.78
N GLU A 335 -26.61 16.01 -11.84
CA GLU A 335 -26.23 16.18 -13.25
C GLU A 335 -24.89 15.51 -13.58
N ILE A 336 -24.67 14.30 -13.05
CA ILE A 336 -23.43 13.53 -13.29
C ILE A 336 -23.45 13.04 -14.74
N PRO A 337 -22.51 13.46 -15.62
CA PRO A 337 -22.52 13.04 -17.01
C PRO A 337 -22.32 11.52 -17.14
N HIS A 338 -23.17 10.86 -17.92
CA HIS A 338 -23.09 9.42 -18.20
C HIS A 338 -23.29 9.15 -19.70
N ASP A 339 -22.23 9.31 -20.48
CA ASP A 339 -22.26 9.06 -21.93
C ASP A 339 -22.29 7.56 -22.29
N GLY A 340 -22.11 6.67 -21.30
CA GLY A 340 -22.13 5.23 -21.50
C GLY A 340 -23.52 4.68 -21.77
N ALA A 341 -24.55 5.22 -21.10
CA ALA A 341 -25.95 4.81 -21.30
C ALA A 341 -26.54 5.36 -22.60
N LYS A 342 -26.39 6.68 -22.82
CA LYS A 342 -26.73 7.38 -24.04
C LYS A 342 -25.89 8.66 -24.13
N ALA A 343 -25.46 9.05 -25.33
CA ALA A 343 -24.68 10.28 -25.50
C ALA A 343 -25.44 11.50 -24.92
N GLY A 344 -24.77 12.24 -24.03
CA GLY A 344 -25.35 13.40 -23.35
C GLY A 344 -26.40 13.07 -22.28
N SER A 345 -26.50 11.81 -21.83
CA SER A 345 -27.35 11.46 -20.68
C SER A 345 -26.65 11.70 -19.35
N PHE A 346 -27.45 11.76 -18.29
CA PHE A 346 -26.99 11.86 -16.92
C PHE A 346 -27.18 10.52 -16.20
N LEU A 347 -26.44 10.35 -15.10
CA LEU A 347 -26.60 9.21 -14.21
C LEU A 347 -27.99 9.21 -13.58
N THR A 348 -28.66 8.05 -13.59
CA THR A 348 -29.97 7.86 -12.98
C THR A 348 -29.94 6.71 -11.98
N VAL A 349 -30.98 6.63 -11.16
CA VAL A 349 -31.21 5.49 -10.25
C VAL A 349 -32.59 4.92 -10.47
N SER A 350 -32.68 3.59 -10.41
CA SER A 350 -33.94 2.86 -10.37
C SER A 350 -34.20 2.36 -8.95
N ALA A 351 -35.46 2.36 -8.52
CA ALA A 351 -35.80 1.90 -7.17
C ALA A 351 -37.02 0.98 -7.12
N GLY A 352 -36.91 -0.07 -6.30
CA GLY A 352 -38.03 -0.87 -5.84
C GLY A 352 -38.39 -0.47 -4.41
N THR A 353 -39.67 -0.31 -4.12
CA THR A 353 -40.15 0.09 -2.79
C THR A 353 -41.18 -0.90 -2.26
N GLY A 354 -41.23 -1.10 -0.95
CA GLY A 354 -42.32 -1.79 -0.29
C GLY A 354 -42.49 -1.37 1.14
N ALA A 355 -43.71 -1.46 1.65
CA ALA A 355 -44.04 -1.24 3.05
C ALA A 355 -44.99 -2.34 3.51
N GLU A 356 -44.78 -2.81 4.74
CA GLU A 356 -45.58 -3.87 5.32
C GLU A 356 -45.74 -3.66 6.82
N VAL A 357 -46.91 -3.98 7.36
CA VAL A 357 -47.06 -4.21 8.80
C VAL A 357 -46.78 -5.70 9.01
N PRO A 358 -45.64 -6.08 9.60
CA PRO A 358 -45.27 -7.48 9.71
C PRO A 358 -46.30 -8.29 10.51
N ASP A 359 -46.57 -9.51 10.04
CA ASP A 359 -47.37 -10.50 10.73
C ASP A 359 -46.56 -11.80 10.94
N ARG A 360 -47.17 -12.80 11.60
CA ARG A 360 -46.51 -14.10 11.83
C ARG A 360 -46.54 -15.04 10.62
N ALA A 361 -47.24 -14.67 9.54
CA ALA A 361 -47.37 -15.50 8.35
C ALA A 361 -46.27 -15.21 7.32
N HIS A 362 -45.75 -13.98 7.29
CA HIS A 362 -44.73 -13.54 6.34
C HIS A 362 -43.38 -13.32 7.00
N THR A 363 -42.31 -13.67 6.28
CA THR A 363 -40.94 -13.46 6.77
C THR A 363 -40.34 -12.17 6.20
N LEU A 364 -39.33 -11.63 6.90
CA LEU A 364 -38.51 -10.52 6.39
C LEU A 364 -37.92 -10.84 5.02
N THR A 365 -37.50 -12.08 4.80
CA THR A 365 -36.95 -12.54 3.51
C THR A 365 -37.99 -12.45 2.39
N ASP A 366 -39.23 -12.88 2.63
CA ASP A 366 -40.31 -12.79 1.63
C ASP A 366 -40.61 -11.33 1.26
N PHE A 367 -40.61 -10.45 2.26
CA PHE A 367 -40.79 -9.02 2.06
C PHE A 367 -39.66 -8.42 1.21
N LEU A 368 -38.39 -8.69 1.56
CA LEU A 368 -37.24 -8.20 0.79
C LEU A 368 -37.24 -8.73 -0.66
N ASN A 369 -37.63 -10.00 -0.87
CA ASN A 369 -37.76 -10.56 -2.22
C ASN A 369 -38.83 -9.83 -3.07
N ARG A 370 -39.93 -9.37 -2.45
CA ARG A 370 -40.93 -8.55 -3.15
C ARG A 370 -40.38 -7.16 -3.52
N VAL A 371 -39.59 -6.54 -2.65
CA VAL A 371 -38.96 -5.25 -2.93
C VAL A 371 -37.92 -5.38 -4.04
N ASP A 372 -37.11 -6.43 -4.02
CA ASP A 372 -36.13 -6.74 -5.06
C ASP A 372 -36.79 -6.98 -6.43
N ALA A 373 -37.88 -7.74 -6.47
CA ALA A 373 -38.64 -7.95 -7.70
C ALA A 373 -39.16 -6.63 -8.31
N ARG A 374 -39.50 -5.64 -7.47
CA ARG A 374 -39.92 -4.30 -7.92
C ARG A 374 -38.74 -3.50 -8.47
N LEU A 375 -37.56 -3.59 -7.86
CA LEU A 375 -36.34 -2.99 -8.41
C LEU A 375 -36.00 -3.60 -9.77
N TYR A 376 -36.09 -4.92 -9.89
CA TYR A 376 -35.90 -5.61 -11.16
C TYR A 376 -36.93 -5.16 -12.21
N GLU A 377 -38.18 -4.97 -11.82
CA GLU A 377 -39.21 -4.42 -12.69
C GLU A 377 -38.88 -2.98 -13.15
N ALA A 378 -38.41 -2.11 -12.26
CA ALA A 378 -37.96 -0.76 -12.61
C ALA A 378 -36.86 -0.80 -13.70
N LYS A 379 -35.87 -1.68 -13.52
CA LYS A 379 -34.81 -1.91 -14.52
C LYS A 379 -35.36 -2.39 -15.87
N ARG A 380 -36.45 -3.18 -15.88
CA ARG A 380 -37.12 -3.66 -17.09
C ARG A 380 -38.00 -2.61 -17.77
N ARG A 381 -38.59 -1.68 -17.01
CA ARG A 381 -39.46 -0.60 -17.53
C ARG A 381 -38.69 0.51 -18.25
N GLY A 382 -37.37 0.40 -18.33
CA GLY A 382 -36.51 1.38 -18.99
C GLY A 382 -35.60 2.16 -18.04
N ARG A 383 -35.56 1.79 -16.74
CA ARG A 383 -34.78 2.45 -15.68
C ARG A 383 -35.27 3.87 -15.37
N ASP A 384 -34.54 4.61 -14.52
CA ASP A 384 -34.92 5.95 -14.05
C ASP A 384 -36.38 6.03 -13.55
N CYS A 385 -36.79 5.04 -12.78
CA CYS A 385 -38.15 5.00 -12.25
C CYS A 385 -38.23 4.28 -10.91
N VAL A 386 -39.30 4.57 -10.18
CA VAL A 386 -39.65 3.90 -8.93
C VAL A 386 -40.82 2.95 -9.17
N VAL A 387 -40.72 1.73 -8.67
CA VAL A 387 -41.83 0.76 -8.66
C VAL A 387 -42.23 0.48 -7.20
N SER A 388 -43.51 0.62 -6.89
CA SER A 388 -44.12 0.30 -5.60
C SER A 388 -45.07 -0.90 -5.70
N GLY A 389 -45.54 -1.39 -4.56
CA GLY A 389 -46.64 -2.34 -4.50
C GLY A 389 -47.97 -1.67 -4.80
N SER A 390 -48.94 -2.52 -5.12
CA SER A 390 -50.36 -2.18 -5.31
C SER A 390 -51.11 -2.42 -4.02
#